data_AF-A0A8T0NUB0-F1
#
_entry.id   AF-A0A8T0NUB0-F1
#
_cell.length_a   1.000
_cell.length_b   1.000
_cell.length_c   1.000
_cell.angle_alpha   90.00
_cell.angle_beta   90.00
_cell.angle_gamma   90.00
#
_symmetry.space_group_name_H-M   'P 1'
#
loop_
_entity.id
_entity.type
_entity.pdbx_description
1 polymer ?
#
loop_
_entity_poly.entity_id
_entity_poly.type
_entity_poly.pdbx_seq_one_letter_code
_entity_poly.pdbx_strand_id
1 'polypeptide(L)' 'MGCFGHQGVPSAMWALWKTRNKLVFEDKVIQKPEVVIYKLLALLLHGKILAAEKNRIQVEEMIEVIHQACDLGA' A
#
# COMPACT_ATOMS: atom_id res chain seq x y z
N MET A 1 9.03 -31.17 -4.84
CA MET A 1 9.06 -30.32 -6.06
C MET A 1 7.64 -30.18 -6.58
N GLY A 2 7.03 -29.01 -6.46
CA GLY A 2 5.74 -28.68 -7.08
C GLY A 2 5.81 -27.22 -7.53
N CYS A 3 5.79 -27.00 -8.83
CA CYS A 3 6.11 -25.74 -9.50
C CYS A 3 5.15 -24.61 -9.10
N PHE A 4 5.64 -23.62 -8.35
CA PHE A 4 4.94 -22.34 -8.18
C PHE A 4 5.20 -21.43 -9.40
N GLY A 5 4.54 -21.75 -10.51
CA GLY A 5 4.61 -20.99 -11.76
C GLY A 5 3.51 -19.93 -11.89
N HIS A 6 3.32 -19.02 -10.91
CA HIS A 6 2.66 -17.71 -11.07
C HIS A 6 2.62 -16.98 -9.71
N GLN A 7 3.75 -16.41 -9.26
CA GLN A 7 3.79 -15.65 -8.01
C GLN A 7 3.94 -14.15 -8.31
N GLY A 8 2.88 -13.39 -8.09
CA GLY A 8 2.95 -11.93 -8.13
C GLY A 8 1.70 -11.27 -7.55
N VAL A 9 0.52 -11.67 -8.05
CA VAL A 9 -0.75 -11.05 -7.66
C VAL A 9 -1.42 -11.70 -6.43
N PRO A 10 -1.46 -13.05 -6.29
CA PRO A 10 -2.12 -13.69 -5.15
C PRO A 10 -1.41 -13.40 -3.82
N SER A 11 -0.07 -13.38 -3.84
CA SER A 11 0.75 -13.14 -2.67
C SER A 11 0.63 -11.71 -2.15
N ALA A 12 0.60 -10.73 -3.06
CA ALA A 12 0.44 -9.31 -2.73
C ALA A 12 -0.96 -9.03 -2.16
N MET A 13 -2.01 -9.59 -2.78
CA MET A 13 -3.38 -9.46 -2.29
C MET A 13 -3.55 -10.12 -0.91
N TRP A 14 -2.93 -11.30 -0.71
CA TRP A 14 -2.93 -12.00 0.57
C TRP A 14 -2.19 -11.23 1.67
N ALA A 15 -1.03 -10.63 1.34
CA ALA A 15 -0.28 -9.78 2.26
C ALA A 15 -1.07 -8.51 2.64
N LEU A 16 -1.76 -7.88 1.68
CA LEU A 16 -2.63 -6.72 1.93
C LEU A 16 -3.81 -7.09 2.83
N TRP A 17 -4.47 -8.21 2.55
CA TRP A 17 -5.57 -8.74 3.37
C TRP A 17 -5.13 -9.07 4.80
N LYS A 18 -3.96 -9.72 4.97
CA LYS A 18 -3.37 -9.98 6.29
C LYS A 18 -3.03 -8.68 7.03
N THR A 19 -2.48 -7.68 6.35
CA THR A 19 -2.09 -6.39 6.95
C THR A 19 -3.33 -5.60 7.40
N ARG A 20 -4.38 -5.57 6.58
CA ARG A 20 -5.67 -4.97 6.94
C ARG A 20 -6.29 -5.66 8.16
N ASN A 21 -6.36 -6.99 8.15
CA ASN A 21 -6.91 -7.73 9.28
C ASN A 21 -6.09 -7.54 10.56
N LYS A 22 -4.77 -7.46 10.44
CA LYS A 22 -3.90 -7.18 11.59
C LYS A 22 -4.16 -5.80 12.17
N LEU A 23 -4.40 -4.79 11.33
CA LEU A 23 -4.76 -3.43 11.77
C LEU A 23 -6.15 -3.32 12.40
N VAL A 24 -7.11 -4.16 11.98
CA VAL A 24 -8.50 -4.12 12.45
C VAL A 24 -8.73 -5.00 13.68
N PHE A 25 -8.06 -6.15 13.78
CA PHE A 25 -8.34 -7.20 14.77
C PHE A 25 -7.27 -7.38 15.85
N GLU A 26 -6.02 -6.96 15.62
CA GLU A 26 -5.12 -6.72 16.75
C GLU A 26 -5.45 -5.33 17.27
N ASP A 27 -5.71 -5.20 18.57
CA ASP A 27 -6.25 -4.06 19.35
C ASP A 27 -5.42 -2.75 19.29
N LYS A 28 -4.78 -2.48 18.16
CA LYS A 28 -4.14 -1.23 17.82
C LYS A 28 -5.19 -0.39 17.10
N VAL A 29 -6.19 0.05 17.86
CA VAL A 29 -7.02 1.21 17.46
C VAL A 29 -6.04 2.24 16.93
N ILE A 30 -6.14 2.54 15.65
CA ILE A 30 -5.23 3.45 14.99
C ILE A 30 -5.50 4.81 15.62
N GLN A 31 -4.66 5.18 16.58
CA GLN A 31 -4.94 6.29 17.49
C GLN A 31 -5.16 7.61 16.74
N LYS A 32 -4.57 7.73 15.56
CA LYS A 32 -4.77 8.85 14.64
C LYS A 32 -4.90 8.35 13.20
N PRO A 33 -5.91 8.79 12.44
CA PRO A 33 -6.09 8.40 11.03
C PRO A 33 -4.88 8.75 10.15
N GLU A 34 -4.14 9.80 10.52
CA GLU A 34 -2.85 10.20 9.93
C GLU A 34 -1.86 9.03 9.80
N VAL A 35 -1.81 8.14 10.80
CA VAL A 35 -0.90 6.98 10.80
C VAL A 35 -1.23 6.02 9.65
N VAL A 36 -2.49 5.92 9.25
CA VAL A 36 -2.89 5.11 8.09
C VAL A 36 -2.43 5.76 6.81
N ILE A 37 -2.61 7.08 6.70
CA ILE A 37 -2.25 7.87 5.52
C ILE A 37 -0.74 7.79 5.28
N TYR A 38 0.08 7.98 6.31
CA TYR A 38 1.53 7.84 6.18
C TYR A 38 1.98 6.43 5.83
N LYS A 39 1.34 5.39 6.38
CA LYS A 39 1.63 3.99 6.01
C LYS A 39 1.24 3.69 4.56
N LEU A 40 0.12 4.24 4.09
CA LEU A 40 -0.32 4.12 2.70
C LEU A 40 0.66 4.82 1.75
N LEU A 41 1.09 6.05 2.07
CA LEU A 41 2.11 6.78 1.31
C LEU A 41 3.43 6.01 1.25
N ALA A 42 3.92 5.51 2.39
CA ALA A 42 5.14 4.70 2.42
C ALA A 42 5.02 3.45 1.53
N LEU A 43 3.86 2.77 1.56
CA LEU A 43 3.60 1.62 0.71
C LEU A 43 3.58 2.00 -0.79
N LEU A 44 2.99 3.14 -1.16
CA LEU A 44 2.98 3.60 -2.55
C LEU A 44 4.37 4.04 -3.03
N LEU A 45 5.09 4.82 -2.22
CA LEU A 45 6.44 5.31 -2.52
C LEU A 45 7.44 4.17 -2.71
N HIS A 46 7.48 3.22 -1.77
CA HIS A 46 8.39 2.08 -1.85
C HIS A 46 7.87 0.98 -2.77
N GLY A 47 6.55 0.85 -2.91
CA GLY A 47 5.90 -0.13 -3.76
C GLY A 47 5.92 0.24 -5.25
N LYS A 48 6.19 1.49 -5.63
CA LYS A 48 6.22 1.91 -7.04
C LYS A 48 7.19 1.10 -7.90
N ILE A 49 8.30 0.64 -7.32
CA ILE A 49 9.28 -0.20 -8.02
C ILE A 49 8.71 -1.57 -8.41
N LEU A 50 7.73 -2.06 -7.65
CA LEU A 50 7.04 -3.33 -7.86
C LEU A 50 5.87 -3.20 -8.84
N ALA A 51 5.41 -1.97 -9.10
CA ALA A 51 4.37 -1.73 -10.10
C ALA A 51 4.93 -1.92 -11.51
N ALA A 52 4.13 -2.54 -12.38
CA ALA A 52 4.40 -2.59 -13.81
C ALA A 52 4.56 -1.16 -14.35
N GLU A 53 5.42 -0.95 -15.35
CA GLU A 53 5.75 0.39 -15.89
C GLU A 53 4.50 1.22 -16.21
N LYS A 54 3.51 0.59 -16.86
CA LYS A 54 2.22 1.21 -17.22
C LYS A 54 1.38 1.69 -16.03
N ASN A 55 1.63 1.16 -14.84
CA ASN A 55 0.92 1.49 -13.61
C ASN A 55 1.72 2.43 -12.71
N ARG A 56 3.00 2.73 -13.02
CA ARG A 56 3.82 3.64 -12.21
C ARG A 56 3.27 5.05 -12.21
N ILE A 57 2.83 5.53 -13.38
CA ILE A 57 2.20 6.84 -13.54
C ILE A 57 0.97 6.94 -12.62
N GLN A 58 0.12 5.91 -12.59
CA GLN A 58 -1.06 5.87 -11.72
C GLN A 58 -0.69 5.87 -10.23
N VAL A 59 0.41 5.22 -9.85
CA VAL A 59 0.91 5.23 -8.46
C VAL A 59 1.43 6.62 -8.09
N GLU A 60 2.13 7.30 -9.01
CA GLU A 60 2.63 8.67 -8.80
C GLU A 60 1.47 9.68 -8.69
N GLU A 61 0.47 9.60 -9.58
CA GLU A 61 -0.77 10.38 -9.47
C GLU A 61 -1.48 10.15 -8.14
N MET A 62 -1.55 8.91 -7.67
CA MET A 62 -2.18 8.58 -6.39
C MET A 62 -1.42 9.17 -5.19
N ILE A 63 -0.08 9.20 -5.25
CA ILE A 63 0.75 9.85 -4.23
C ILE A 63 0.47 11.36 -4.19
N GLU A 64 0.42 12.01 -5.34
CA GLU A 64 0.13 13.45 -5.44
C GLU A 64 -1.27 13.78 -4.90
N VAL A 65 -2.28 12.99 -5.27
CA VAL A 65 -3.65 13.15 -4.75
C VAL A 65 -3.70 13.02 -3.23
N ILE A 66 -2.98 12.06 -2.65
CA ILE A 66 -2.93 11.88 -1.19
C ILE A 66 -2.21 13.06 -0.52
N HIS A 67 -1.10 13.54 -1.09
CA HIS A 67 -0.40 14.72 -0.56
C HIS A 67 -1.31 15.96 -0.55
N GLN A 68 -2.00 16.24 -1.65
CA GLN A 68 -2.93 17.36 -1.77
C GLN A 68 -4.13 17.23 -0.83
N ALA A 69 -4.77 16.06 -0.79
CA ALA A 69 -5.98 15.84 0.00
C ALA A 69 -5.72 15.92 1.52
N CYS A 70 -4.47 15.69 1.95
CA CYS A 70 -4.10 15.64 3.35
C CYS A 70 -3.25 16.85 3.79
N ASP A 71 -3.08 17.87 2.94
CA ASP A 71 -2.18 19.02 3.15
C ASP A 71 -0.76 18.58 3.62
N LEU A 72 -0.31 17.43 3.14
CA LEU A 72 1.02 16.90 3.43
C LEU A 72 1.98 17.58 2.46
N GLY A 73 2.54 18.72 2.87
CA GLY A 73 3.50 19.48 2.08
C GLY A 73 4.66 18.62 1.57
N ALA A 74 5.08 18.90 0.33
CA ALA A 74 6.24 18.30 -0.32
C ALA A 74 7.57 18.70 0.33
#